data_AF-A0A1H1SDS4-F1
#
_entry.id   AF-A0A1H1SDS4-F1
#
_cell.length_a   1.000
_cell.length_b   1.000
_cell.length_c   1.000
_cell.angle_alpha   90.00
_cell.angle_beta   90.00
_cell.angle_gamma   90.00
#
_symmetry.space_group_name_H-M   'P 1'
#
loop_
_entity.id
_entity.type
_entity.pdbx_description
1 polymer ?
#
loop_
_entity_poly.entity_id
_entity_poly.type
_entity_poly.pdbx_seq_one_letter_code
_entity_poly.pdbx_strand_id
1 'polypeptide(L)'
;MSLRKSALIMAGLSALVIFGILVKNQSMQNDLPPKTTADQTVKSNQNLENKSNIFQSENNQTPSPVVRGREIDKALIVQERKAESLELQVKEQARLLEAKQNQIKQLNIARNIVQSMRNDLPPNATADTAVKPNQNLTNALIAAGIPVQEPKNKAELDALNQLIESKIQTLSSSVQTGNLKIQSAMKQWNNAVKYMSDLMKTRKSINDSIKQSLTP
;
A
#
# COMPACT_ATOMS: atom_id res chain seq x y z
N MET A 1 13.97 19.98 22.67
CA MET A 1 13.45 19.88 21.29
C MET A 1 11.94 19.79 21.36
N SER A 2 11.25 20.71 20.71
CA SER A 2 9.88 21.14 21.03
C SER A 2 8.78 20.20 20.54
N LEU A 3 7.71 20.06 21.34
CA LEU A 3 6.37 19.50 21.03
C LEU A 3 5.78 19.94 19.68
N ARG A 4 6.33 20.98 19.04
CA ARG A 4 5.98 21.43 17.69
C ARG A 4 6.29 20.40 16.60
N LYS A 5 7.27 19.50 16.78
CA LYS A 5 7.54 18.43 15.81
C LYS A 5 6.47 17.33 15.85
N SER A 6 5.97 17.01 17.04
CA SER A 6 4.93 15.99 17.23
C SER A 6 3.55 16.42 16.69
N ALA A 7 3.24 17.73 16.71
CA ALA A 7 2.04 18.27 16.08
C ALA A 7 2.13 18.28 14.54
N LEU A 8 3.34 18.39 13.98
CA LEU A 8 3.56 18.36 12.53
C LEU A 8 3.32 16.95 11.95
N ILE A 9 3.64 15.90 12.71
CA ILE A 9 3.35 14.51 12.34
C ILE A 9 1.83 14.24 12.34
N MET A 10 1.07 14.89 13.23
CA MET A 10 -0.39 14.88 13.20
C MET A 10 -0.99 15.72 12.05
N ALA A 11 -0.27 16.68 11.49
CA ALA A 11 -0.75 17.47 10.34
C ALA A 11 -0.50 16.78 8.99
N GLY A 12 0.43 15.82 8.91
CA GLY A 12 0.63 14.97 7.72
C GLY A 12 -0.57 14.04 7.41
N LEU A 13 -1.52 13.91 8.34
CA LEU A 13 -2.73 13.08 8.25
C LEU A 13 -3.70 13.48 7.14
N SER A 14 -3.67 14.71 6.62
CA SER A 14 -4.61 15.16 5.59
C SER A 14 -4.28 14.64 4.18
N ALA A 15 -3.04 14.18 3.92
CA ALA A 15 -2.67 13.65 2.61
C ALA A 15 -3.11 12.18 2.37
N LEU A 16 -3.40 11.42 3.43
CA LEU A 16 -3.76 9.99 3.33
C LEU A 16 -5.26 9.73 3.14
N VAL A 17 -6.10 10.73 3.42
CA VAL A 17 -7.53 10.71 3.06
C VAL A 17 -7.72 10.65 1.53
N ILE A 18 -6.75 11.16 0.76
CA ILE A 18 -6.74 11.10 -0.71
C ILE A 18 -6.65 9.64 -1.22
N PHE A 19 -6.01 8.73 -0.47
CA PHE A 19 -5.95 7.30 -0.84
C PHE A 19 -7.23 6.51 -0.54
N GLY A 20 -8.09 7.00 0.36
CA GLY A 20 -9.42 6.42 0.58
C GLY A 20 -10.31 6.48 -0.66
N ILE A 21 -10.08 7.45 -1.55
CA ILE A 21 -10.79 7.61 -2.83
C ILE A 21 -10.26 6.61 -3.88
N LEU A 22 -8.96 6.31 -3.88
CA LEU A 22 -8.36 5.41 -4.87
C LEU A 22 -8.70 3.93 -4.63
N VAL A 23 -8.75 3.49 -3.36
CA VAL A 23 -9.12 2.10 -3.02
C VAL A 23 -10.62 1.85 -3.21
N LYS A 24 -11.48 2.85 -3.01
CA LYS A 24 -12.94 2.71 -3.15
C LYS A 24 -13.40 2.65 -4.62
N ASN A 25 -12.63 3.20 -5.56
CA ASN A 25 -12.96 3.11 -6.99
C ASN A 25 -12.65 1.75 -7.64
N GLN A 26 -11.94 0.83 -6.96
CA GLN A 26 -11.67 -0.52 -7.49
C GLN A 26 -12.79 -1.53 -7.21
N SER A 27 -13.78 -1.19 -6.36
CA SER A 27 -14.93 -2.07 -6.11
C SER A 27 -16.08 -1.91 -7.10
N MET A 28 -15.92 -1.12 -8.18
CA MET A 28 -17.00 -0.83 -9.15
C MET A 28 -16.71 -1.28 -10.60
N GLN A 29 -15.73 -2.16 -10.83
CA GLN A 29 -15.44 -2.64 -12.20
C GLN A 29 -15.50 -4.15 -12.41
N ASN A 30 -15.99 -4.93 -11.44
CA ASN A 30 -16.29 -6.35 -11.64
C ASN A 30 -17.72 -6.68 -11.18
N ASP A 31 -18.71 -6.24 -11.96
CA ASP A 31 -20.03 -6.85 -11.94
C ASP A 31 -19.96 -8.18 -12.72
N LEU A 32 -20.05 -9.31 -12.01
CA LEU A 32 -20.74 -10.55 -12.39
C LEU A 32 -20.80 -11.50 -11.16
N PRO A 33 -21.84 -12.36 -11.03
CA PRO A 33 -22.52 -12.67 -9.77
C PRO A 33 -21.78 -13.65 -8.82
N PRO A 34 -22.11 -13.64 -7.51
CA PRO A 34 -21.43 -14.43 -6.50
C PRO A 34 -21.89 -15.89 -6.57
N LYS A 35 -20.94 -16.82 -6.67
CA LYS A 35 -21.18 -18.24 -6.36
C LYS A 35 -20.52 -18.56 -5.03
N THR A 36 -21.38 -18.92 -4.09
CA THR A 36 -21.18 -19.48 -2.76
C THR A 36 -20.04 -20.50 -2.68
N THR A 37 -19.18 -20.41 -1.66
CA THR A 37 -19.12 -21.34 -0.50
C THR A 37 -17.78 -21.25 0.24
N ALA A 38 -17.91 -21.03 1.56
CA ALA A 38 -17.09 -21.46 2.69
C ALA A 38 -15.58 -21.13 2.79
N ASP A 39 -15.27 -20.70 4.02
CA ASP A 39 -14.07 -21.00 4.78
C ASP A 39 -12.72 -20.57 4.22
N GLN A 40 -12.28 -19.41 4.70
CA GLN A 40 -10.97 -19.32 5.34
C GLN A 40 -10.98 -18.20 6.38
N THR A 41 -11.57 -18.53 7.53
CA THR A 41 -11.28 -17.85 8.79
C THR A 41 -9.82 -18.16 9.14
N VAL A 42 -8.88 -17.42 8.58
CA VAL A 42 -7.49 -17.43 9.05
C VAL A 42 -7.49 -16.83 10.44
N LYS A 43 -7.52 -17.73 11.42
CA LYS A 43 -7.32 -17.47 12.85
C LYS A 43 -6.08 -16.59 13.01
N SER A 44 -6.30 -15.29 13.18
CA SER A 44 -5.29 -14.36 13.67
C SER A 44 -5.10 -14.62 15.17
N ASN A 45 -4.42 -15.73 15.49
CA ASN A 45 -3.71 -15.87 16.75
C ASN A 45 -2.60 -14.82 16.77
N GLN A 46 -2.84 -13.69 17.42
CA GLN A 46 -1.86 -12.99 18.26
C GLN A 46 -2.62 -12.05 19.20
N ASN A 47 -3.01 -12.62 20.34
CA ASN A 47 -2.73 -12.06 21.66
C ASN A 47 -2.83 -10.53 21.77
N LEU A 48 -4.05 -10.02 21.89
CA LEU A 48 -4.35 -8.63 22.21
C LEU A 48 -4.51 -8.42 23.74
N GLU A 49 -3.68 -9.09 24.53
CA GLU A 49 -3.45 -8.75 25.93
C GLU A 49 -1.96 -8.51 26.19
N ASN A 50 -1.36 -7.64 25.38
CA ASN A 50 -0.17 -6.93 25.85
C ASN A 50 -0.61 -5.57 26.38
N LYS A 51 -1.26 -5.58 27.55
CA LYS A 51 -1.12 -4.49 28.52
C LYS A 51 0.38 -4.40 28.75
N SER A 52 1.02 -3.46 28.09
CA SER A 52 2.44 -3.22 28.22
C SER A 52 2.70 -2.83 29.67
N ASN A 53 3.23 -3.80 30.42
CA ASN A 53 3.72 -3.70 31.80
C ASN A 53 4.97 -2.81 31.83
N ILE A 54 4.87 -1.58 31.32
CA ILE A 54 6.00 -0.63 31.27
C ILE A 54 6.36 -0.11 32.67
N PHE A 55 5.57 -0.47 33.70
CA PHE A 55 5.77 -0.01 35.07
C PHE A 55 6.01 -1.13 36.09
N GLN A 56 6.29 -2.37 35.67
CA GLN A 56 6.74 -3.39 36.62
C GLN A 56 8.24 -3.26 36.87
N SER A 57 8.57 -2.44 37.87
CA SER A 57 9.84 -2.48 38.58
C SER A 57 9.91 -3.76 39.42
N GLU A 58 11.02 -4.49 39.36
CA GLU A 58 11.29 -5.72 40.15
C GLU A 58 11.25 -5.53 41.68
N ASN A 59 11.07 -4.30 42.15
CA ASN A 59 10.74 -3.99 43.54
C ASN A 59 9.45 -3.18 43.57
N ASN A 60 8.54 -3.51 44.49
CA ASN A 60 7.18 -2.97 44.71
C ASN A 60 7.06 -1.44 44.92
N GLN A 61 8.06 -0.64 44.55
CA GLN A 61 7.98 0.81 44.51
C GLN A 61 7.64 1.28 43.09
N THR A 62 6.52 2.00 42.98
CA THR A 62 6.19 2.71 41.74
C THR A 62 7.27 3.78 41.49
N PRO A 63 7.87 3.84 40.28
CA PRO A 63 8.91 4.82 40.00
C PRO A 63 8.41 6.25 40.20
N SER A 64 9.30 7.16 40.59
CA SER A 64 8.94 8.57 40.79
C SER A 64 8.36 9.19 39.51
N PRO A 65 7.48 10.20 39.60
CA PRO A 65 6.86 10.83 38.42
C PRO A 65 7.88 11.31 37.36
N VAL A 66 9.06 11.75 37.81
CA VAL A 66 10.18 12.19 36.95
C VAL A 66 10.83 11.02 36.18
N VAL A 67 10.94 9.84 36.79
CA VAL A 67 11.47 8.63 36.14
C VAL A 67 10.46 8.10 35.12
N ARG A 68 9.18 8.01 35.49
CA ARG A 68 8.09 7.63 34.58
C ARG A 68 7.98 8.56 33.37
N GLY A 69 8.14 9.87 33.57
CA GLY A 69 8.16 10.85 32.48
C GLY A 69 9.29 10.61 31.46
N ARG A 70 10.49 10.25 31.93
CA ARG A 70 11.64 9.95 31.06
C ARG A 70 11.47 8.64 30.27
N GLU A 71 10.84 7.63 30.87
CA GLU A 71 10.52 6.36 30.19
C GLU A 71 9.46 6.56 29.10
N ILE A 72 8.43 7.37 29.38
CA ILE A 72 7.42 7.74 28.38
C ILE A 72 8.07 8.53 27.23
N ASP A 73 8.99 9.45 27.52
CA ASP A 73 9.71 10.20 26.48
C ASP A 73 10.55 9.27 25.58
N LYS A 74 11.24 8.27 26.15
CA LYS A 74 11.95 7.25 25.37
C LYS A 74 11.00 6.42 24.51
N ALA A 75 9.89 5.96 25.09
CA ALA A 75 8.88 5.19 24.37
C ALA A 75 8.24 6.00 23.23
N LEU A 76 8.00 7.30 23.45
CA LEU A 76 7.47 8.21 22.43
C LEU A 76 8.43 8.33 21.24
N ILE A 77 9.73 8.54 21.48
CA ILE A 77 10.75 8.64 20.43
C ILE A 77 10.84 7.35 19.61
N VAL A 78 10.78 6.18 20.26
CA VAL A 78 10.82 4.88 19.55
C VAL A 78 9.60 4.72 18.64
N GLN A 79 8.42 5.12 19.12
CA GLN A 79 7.18 5.00 18.36
C GLN A 79 7.09 6.03 17.23
N GLU A 80 7.61 7.24 17.43
CA GLU A 80 7.74 8.26 16.40
C GLU A 80 8.59 7.75 15.23
N ARG A 81 9.78 7.21 15.52
CA ARG A 81 10.64 6.59 14.48
C ARG A 81 9.97 5.43 13.77
N LYS A 82 9.20 4.60 14.50
CA LYS A 82 8.45 3.48 13.91
C LYS A 82 7.34 4.00 12.98
N ALA A 83 6.61 5.03 13.40
CA ALA A 83 5.55 5.64 12.60
C ALA A 83 6.11 6.28 11.32
N GLU A 84 7.22 7.03 11.42
CA GLU A 84 7.93 7.61 10.26
C GLU A 84 8.38 6.53 9.27
N SER A 85 8.99 5.45 9.76
CA SER A 85 9.41 4.33 8.91
C SER A 85 8.22 3.67 8.21
N LEU A 86 7.09 3.47 8.90
CA LEU A 86 5.89 2.87 8.32
C LEU A 86 5.25 3.80 7.29
N GLU A 87 5.26 5.11 7.53
CA GLU A 87 4.77 6.10 6.57
C GLU A 87 5.59 6.09 5.27
N LEU A 88 6.93 6.07 5.39
CA LEU A 88 7.82 5.95 4.22
C LEU A 88 7.55 4.66 3.44
N GLN A 89 7.34 3.54 4.12
CA GLN A 89 6.97 2.28 3.48
C GLN A 89 5.64 2.38 2.75
N VAL A 90 4.60 2.97 3.36
CA VAL A 90 3.29 3.18 2.71
C VAL A 90 3.43 4.04 1.46
N LYS A 91 4.17 5.15 1.54
CA LYS A 91 4.40 6.06 0.41
C LYS A 91 5.10 5.36 -0.76
N GLU A 92 6.16 4.61 -0.48
CA GLU A 92 6.88 3.91 -1.54
C GLU A 92 6.04 2.78 -2.16
N GLN A 93 5.32 2.00 -1.34
CA GLN A 93 4.41 0.98 -1.87
C GLN A 93 3.30 1.58 -2.73
N ALA A 94 2.76 2.74 -2.35
CA ALA A 94 1.75 3.44 -3.13
C ALA A 94 2.29 3.93 -4.48
N ARG A 95 3.50 4.51 -4.50
CA ARG A 95 4.18 4.92 -5.74
C ARG A 95 4.41 3.73 -6.68
N LEU A 96 4.86 2.61 -6.15
CA LEU A 96 5.06 1.37 -6.92
C LEU A 96 3.73 0.80 -7.43
N LEU A 97 2.66 0.90 -6.64
CA LEU A 97 1.32 0.46 -7.04
C LEU A 97 0.80 1.28 -8.21
N GLU A 98 0.91 2.60 -8.14
CA GLU A 98 0.51 3.52 -9.20
C GLU A 98 1.29 3.25 -10.50
N ALA A 99 2.61 3.05 -10.40
CA ALA A 99 3.43 2.70 -11.55
C ALA A 99 2.96 1.39 -12.23
N LYS A 100 2.62 0.36 -11.44
CA LYS A 100 2.09 -0.91 -11.97
C LYS A 100 0.70 -0.76 -12.59
N GLN A 101 -0.18 0.05 -11.99
CA GLN A 101 -1.51 0.34 -12.56
C GLN A 101 -1.38 1.08 -13.89
N ASN A 102 -0.47 2.04 -13.98
CA ASN A 102 -0.16 2.73 -15.23
C ASN A 102 0.37 1.75 -16.29
N GLN A 103 1.25 0.81 -15.92
CA GLN A 103 1.70 -0.25 -16.83
C GLN A 103 0.53 -1.12 -17.32
N ILE A 104 -0.35 -1.59 -16.42
CA ILE A 104 -1.53 -2.38 -16.80
C ILE A 104 -2.42 -1.60 -17.79
N LYS A 105 -2.62 -0.29 -17.56
CA LYS A 105 -3.38 0.55 -18.48
C LYS A 105 -2.76 0.58 -19.88
N GLN A 106 -1.45 0.75 -19.99
CA GLN A 106 -0.74 0.73 -21.28
C GLN A 106 -0.80 -0.64 -21.95
N LEU A 107 -0.69 -1.73 -21.17
CA LEU A 107 -0.84 -3.09 -21.70
C LEU A 107 -2.26 -3.37 -22.21
N ASN A 108 -3.29 -2.85 -21.55
CA ASN A 108 -4.67 -2.97 -22.04
C ASN A 108 -4.87 -2.20 -23.34
N ILE A 109 -4.27 -1.01 -23.48
CA ILE A 109 -4.26 -0.27 -24.75
C ILE A 109 -3.58 -1.11 -25.84
N ALA A 110 -2.39 -1.64 -25.57
CA ALA A 110 -1.66 -2.50 -26.51
C ALA A 110 -2.48 -3.75 -26.91
N ARG A 111 -3.12 -4.41 -25.94
CA ARG A 111 -4.00 -5.57 -26.17
C ARG A 111 -5.15 -5.24 -27.11
N ASN A 112 -5.82 -4.10 -26.88
CA ASN A 112 -6.92 -3.66 -27.74
C ASN A 112 -6.44 -3.41 -29.17
N ILE A 113 -5.27 -2.78 -29.34
CA ILE A 113 -4.68 -2.55 -30.67
C ILE A 113 -4.33 -3.88 -31.34
N VAL A 114 -3.72 -4.83 -30.61
CA VAL A 114 -3.44 -6.18 -31.13
C VAL A 114 -4.73 -6.86 -31.57
N GLN A 115 -5.81 -6.77 -30.79
CA GLN A 115 -7.10 -7.35 -31.16
C GLN A 115 -7.69 -6.70 -32.41
N SER A 116 -7.61 -5.37 -32.56
CA SER A 116 -8.00 -4.68 -33.79
C SER A 116 -7.18 -5.17 -34.99
N MET A 117 -5.85 -5.28 -34.85
CA MET A 117 -4.98 -5.78 -35.91
C MET A 117 -5.31 -7.23 -36.31
N ARG A 118 -5.73 -8.07 -35.35
CA ARG A 118 -6.19 -9.44 -35.65
C ARG A 118 -7.52 -9.45 -36.39
N ASN A 119 -8.43 -8.54 -36.05
CA ASN A 119 -9.72 -8.43 -36.73
C ASN A 119 -9.59 -7.90 -38.17
N ASP A 120 -8.52 -7.15 -38.46
CA ASP A 120 -8.20 -6.66 -39.80
C ASP A 120 -7.58 -7.74 -40.71
N LEU A 121 -7.20 -8.90 -40.16
CA LEU A 121 -6.69 -10.02 -40.94
C LEU A 121 -7.83 -10.75 -41.66
N PRO A 122 -7.57 -11.30 -42.86
CA PRO A 122 -8.58 -12.07 -43.58
C PRO A 122 -9.02 -13.30 -42.77
N PRO A 123 -10.29 -13.77 -42.90
CA PRO A 123 -10.82 -14.88 -42.10
C PRO A 123 -10.03 -16.20 -42.22
N ASN A 124 -9.29 -16.38 -43.31
CA ASN A 124 -8.44 -17.53 -43.60
C ASN A 124 -6.94 -17.24 -43.40
N ALA A 125 -6.59 -16.21 -42.63
CA ALA A 125 -5.20 -15.84 -42.35
C ALA A 125 -4.44 -17.00 -41.68
N THR A 126 -3.38 -17.45 -42.34
CA THR A 126 -2.40 -18.40 -41.81
C THR A 126 -1.39 -17.71 -40.88
N ALA A 127 -0.58 -18.49 -40.18
CA ALA A 127 0.47 -18.01 -39.27
C ALA A 127 1.42 -16.97 -39.93
N ASP A 128 1.75 -17.17 -41.20
CA ASP A 128 2.68 -16.33 -41.97
C ASP A 128 2.01 -15.11 -42.61
N THR A 129 0.70 -14.93 -42.42
CA THR A 129 -0.02 -13.78 -42.99
C THR A 129 0.61 -12.49 -42.48
N ALA A 130 1.07 -11.66 -43.41
CA ALA A 130 1.74 -10.41 -43.09
C ALA A 130 0.81 -9.47 -42.29
N VAL A 131 1.36 -8.89 -41.24
CA VAL A 131 0.70 -7.91 -40.38
C VAL A 131 1.30 -6.54 -40.69
N LYS A 132 0.44 -5.53 -40.80
CA LYS A 132 0.91 -4.16 -41.04
C LYS A 132 1.53 -3.58 -39.76
N PRO A 133 2.71 -2.94 -39.86
CA PRO A 133 3.28 -2.09 -38.83
C PRO A 133 2.25 -1.17 -38.17
N ASN A 134 2.34 -1.01 -36.85
CA ASN A 134 1.43 -0.14 -36.10
C ASN A 134 2.20 0.65 -35.03
N GLN A 135 2.49 1.91 -35.33
CA GLN A 135 3.23 2.80 -34.43
C GLN A 135 2.54 2.98 -33.07
N ASN A 136 1.20 2.93 -33.02
CA ASN A 136 0.47 3.06 -31.76
C ASN A 136 0.68 1.84 -30.86
N LEU A 137 0.78 0.64 -31.44
CA LEU A 137 1.15 -0.57 -30.71
C LEU A 137 2.55 -0.42 -30.13
N THR A 138 3.52 -0.01 -30.95
CA THR A 138 4.90 0.23 -30.51
C THR A 138 4.99 1.24 -29.38
N ASN A 139 4.30 2.36 -29.50
CA ASN A 139 4.25 3.38 -28.45
C ASN A 139 3.63 2.85 -27.15
N ALA A 140 2.55 2.07 -27.23
CA ALA A 140 1.90 1.48 -26.06
C ALA A 140 2.79 0.43 -25.36
N LEU A 141 3.50 -0.39 -26.13
CA LEU A 141 4.44 -1.38 -25.59
C LEU A 141 5.64 -0.72 -24.92
N ILE A 142 6.23 0.31 -25.54
CA ILE A 142 7.32 1.11 -24.95
C ILE A 142 6.84 1.78 -23.66
N ALA A 143 5.66 2.39 -23.66
CA ALA A 143 5.07 3.02 -22.47
C ALA A 143 4.77 2.00 -21.35
N ALA A 144 4.48 0.75 -21.71
CA ALA A 144 4.35 -0.36 -20.77
C ALA A 144 5.70 -0.95 -20.30
N GLY A 145 6.83 -0.45 -20.80
CA GLY A 145 8.16 -0.95 -20.48
C GLY A 145 8.48 -2.30 -21.13
N ILE A 146 7.82 -2.64 -22.24
CA ILE A 146 8.16 -3.81 -23.04
C ILE A 146 8.92 -3.36 -24.31
N PRO A 147 10.22 -3.64 -24.41
CA PRO A 147 10.95 -3.47 -25.66
C PRO A 147 10.59 -4.64 -26.58
N VAL A 148 9.79 -4.41 -27.61
CA VAL A 148 9.46 -5.43 -28.61
C VAL A 148 9.62 -4.85 -30.01
N GLN A 149 10.08 -5.70 -30.94
CA GLN A 149 9.93 -5.43 -32.37
C GLN A 149 8.47 -5.59 -32.77
N GLU A 150 8.04 -4.78 -33.74
CA GLU A 150 6.70 -4.89 -34.30
C GLU A 150 6.46 -6.27 -34.91
N PRO A 151 5.27 -6.87 -34.67
CA PRO A 151 4.95 -8.18 -35.21
C PRO A 151 4.81 -8.09 -36.73
N LYS A 152 5.53 -8.96 -37.44
CA LYS A 152 5.56 -9.00 -38.92
C LYS A 152 4.49 -9.89 -39.51
N ASN A 153 4.04 -10.88 -38.75
CA ASN A 153 3.08 -11.88 -39.18
C ASN A 153 2.09 -12.21 -38.05
N LYS A 154 1.04 -12.96 -38.39
CA LYS A 154 -0.02 -13.35 -37.46
C LYS A 154 0.53 -14.15 -36.28
N ALA A 155 1.49 -15.04 -36.49
CA ALA A 155 2.08 -15.84 -35.41
C ALA A 155 2.79 -14.96 -34.35
N GLU A 156 3.58 -13.98 -34.79
CA GLU A 156 4.22 -13.00 -33.92
C GLU A 156 3.19 -12.12 -33.21
N LEU A 157 2.12 -11.72 -33.90
CA LEU A 157 1.02 -10.94 -33.31
C LEU A 157 0.26 -11.74 -32.23
N ASP A 158 0.00 -13.02 -32.46
CA ASP A 158 -0.63 -13.92 -31.49
C ASP A 158 0.29 -14.18 -30.27
N ALA A 159 1.59 -14.38 -30.50
CA ALA A 159 2.58 -14.52 -29.43
C ALA A 159 2.70 -13.25 -28.58
N LEU A 160 2.66 -12.08 -29.23
CA LEU A 160 2.63 -10.79 -28.54
C LEU A 160 1.36 -10.64 -27.70
N ASN A 161 0.19 -11.06 -28.20
CA ASN A 161 -1.04 -11.04 -27.40
C ASN A 161 -0.91 -11.89 -26.12
N GLN A 162 -0.38 -13.11 -26.23
CA GLN A 162 -0.15 -13.98 -25.07
C GLN A 162 0.83 -13.37 -24.07
N LEU A 163 1.90 -12.73 -24.56
CA LEU A 163 2.86 -12.02 -23.71
C LEU A 163 2.20 -10.87 -22.95
N ILE A 164 1.38 -10.06 -23.63
CA ILE A 164 0.64 -8.95 -23.02
C ILE A 164 -0.31 -9.49 -21.93
N GLU A 165 -1.08 -10.53 -22.21
CA GLU A 165 -2.00 -11.14 -21.25
C GLU A 165 -1.28 -11.68 -20.01
N SER A 166 -0.16 -12.40 -20.21
CA SER A 166 0.68 -12.92 -19.13
C SER A 166 1.23 -11.78 -18.23
N LYS A 167 1.69 -10.69 -18.84
CA LYS A 167 2.18 -9.52 -18.10
C LYS A 167 1.07 -8.80 -17.33
N ILE A 168 -0.11 -8.62 -17.93
CA ILE A 168 -1.28 -8.06 -17.24
C ILE A 168 -1.62 -8.91 -16.01
N GLN A 169 -1.67 -10.24 -16.16
CA GLN A 169 -1.99 -11.14 -15.06
C GLN A 169 -0.96 -11.02 -13.93
N THR A 170 0.34 -11.06 -14.28
CA THR A 170 1.44 -10.95 -13.32
C THR A 170 1.40 -9.63 -12.56
N LEU A 171 1.21 -8.50 -13.27
CA LEU A 171 1.10 -7.18 -12.66
C LEU A 171 -0.16 -7.07 -11.79
N SER A 172 -1.28 -7.64 -12.21
CA SER A 172 -2.53 -7.61 -11.45
C SER A 172 -2.41 -8.33 -10.11
N SER A 173 -1.81 -9.52 -10.09
CA SER A 173 -1.49 -10.23 -8.83
C SER A 173 -0.52 -9.42 -7.96
N SER A 174 0.43 -8.71 -8.57
CA SER A 174 1.35 -7.83 -7.85
C SER A 174 0.66 -6.61 -7.25
N VAL A 175 -0.32 -6.02 -7.95
CA VAL A 175 -1.16 -4.91 -7.46
C VAL A 175 -2.01 -5.37 -6.27
N GLN A 176 -2.64 -6.56 -6.35
CA GLN A 176 -3.38 -7.14 -5.22
C GLN A 176 -2.50 -7.33 -3.99
N THR A 177 -1.31 -7.89 -4.18
CA THR A 177 -0.33 -8.08 -3.10
C THR A 177 0.15 -6.74 -2.52
N GLY A 178 0.41 -5.75 -3.38
CA GLY A 178 0.78 -4.40 -2.98
C GLY A 178 -0.30 -3.73 -2.13
N ASN A 179 -1.57 -3.85 -2.54
CA ASN A 179 -2.71 -3.35 -1.78
C ASN A 179 -2.79 -3.97 -0.38
N LEU A 180 -2.60 -5.29 -0.25
CA LEU A 180 -2.58 -5.95 1.07
C LEU A 180 -1.43 -5.46 1.95
N LYS A 181 -0.24 -5.26 1.36
CA LYS A 181 0.93 -4.69 2.08
C LYS A 181 0.65 -3.28 2.57
N ILE A 182 0.05 -2.43 1.73
CA ILE A 182 -0.34 -1.06 2.10
C ILE A 182 -1.36 -1.08 3.24
N GLN A 183 -2.41 -1.91 3.15
CA GLN A 183 -3.42 -2.02 4.21
C GLN A 183 -2.81 -2.48 5.54
N SER A 184 -1.92 -3.47 5.50
CA SER A 184 -1.20 -3.94 6.69
C SER A 184 -0.32 -2.85 7.30
N ALA A 185 0.48 -2.16 6.48
CA ALA A 185 1.34 -1.07 6.94
C ALA A 185 0.52 0.11 7.51
N MET A 186 -0.60 0.46 6.88
CA MET A 186 -1.54 1.47 7.40
C MET A 186 -2.14 1.04 8.76
N LYS A 187 -2.51 -0.23 8.92
CA LYS A 187 -3.01 -0.75 10.21
C LYS A 187 -1.94 -0.63 11.30
N GLN A 188 -0.69 -1.01 10.99
CA GLN A 188 0.42 -0.89 11.92
C GLN A 188 0.72 0.57 12.27
N TRP A 189 0.67 1.46 11.29
CA TRP A 189 0.86 2.89 11.47
C TRP A 189 -0.23 3.49 12.37
N ASN A 190 -1.51 3.18 12.11
CA ASN A 190 -2.63 3.61 12.94
C ASN A 190 -2.48 3.14 14.39
N ASN A 191 -2.02 1.91 14.60
CA ASN A 191 -1.78 1.39 15.95
C ASN A 191 -0.61 2.12 16.65
N ALA A 192 0.48 2.40 15.94
CA ALA A 192 1.60 3.17 16.48
C ALA A 192 1.16 4.59 16.87
N VAL A 193 0.39 5.27 16.03
CA VAL A 193 -0.15 6.62 16.29
C VAL A 193 -1.11 6.61 17.49
N LYS A 194 -2.01 5.64 17.59
CA LYS A 194 -2.90 5.49 18.77
C LYS A 194 -2.09 5.35 20.05
N TYR A 195 -1.10 4.46 20.04
CA TYR A 195 -0.23 4.25 21.18
C TYR A 195 0.59 5.50 21.55
N MET A 196 1.08 6.25 20.56
CA MET A 196 1.72 7.57 20.80
C MET A 196 0.76 8.57 21.45
N SER A 197 -0.49 8.63 20.99
CA SER A 197 -1.52 9.48 21.60
C SER A 197 -1.74 9.11 23.07
N ASP A 198 -1.81 7.81 23.38
CA ASP A 198 -1.98 7.35 24.75
C ASP A 198 -0.78 7.69 25.62
N LEU A 199 0.45 7.50 25.12
CA LEU A 199 1.67 7.94 25.79
C LEU A 199 1.68 9.46 26.05
N MET A 200 1.23 10.28 25.10
CA MET A 200 1.14 11.73 25.27
C MET A 200 0.11 12.11 26.35
N LYS A 201 -1.05 11.43 26.40
CA LYS A 201 -2.04 11.63 27.46
C LYS A 201 -1.46 11.27 28.83
N THR A 202 -0.76 10.13 28.93
CA THR A 202 -0.09 9.73 30.17
C THR A 202 0.98 10.75 30.58
N ARG A 203 1.79 11.23 29.62
CA ARG A 203 2.79 12.28 29.88
C ARG A 203 2.16 13.56 30.41
N LYS A 204 1.06 14.00 29.80
CA LYS A 204 0.32 15.19 30.22
C LYS A 204 -0.19 15.01 31.65
N SER A 205 -0.82 13.87 31.95
CA SER A 205 -1.31 13.56 33.30
C SER A 205 -0.19 13.58 34.33
N ILE A 206 0.99 13.02 34.05
CA ILE A 206 2.15 13.08 34.95
C ILE A 206 2.59 14.52 35.19
N ASN A 207 2.68 15.34 34.14
CA ASN A 207 3.06 16.74 34.28
C ASN A 207 2.03 17.53 35.11
N ASP A 208 0.74 17.28 34.92
CA ASP A 208 -0.32 17.93 35.69
C ASP A 208 -0.24 17.52 37.17
N SER A 209 0.03 16.24 37.47
CA SER A 209 0.27 15.76 38.84
C SER A 209 1.52 16.39 39.48
N ILE A 210 2.62 16.54 38.72
CA ILE A 210 3.83 17.22 39.20
C ILE A 210 3.51 18.67 39.54
N LYS A 211 2.77 19.39 38.68
CA LYS A 211 2.37 20.78 38.94
C LYS A 211 1.51 20.89 40.20
N GLN A 212 0.52 20.02 40.37
CA GLN A 212 -0.32 19.99 41.56
C GLN A 212 0.49 19.76 42.85
N SER A 213 1.51 18.90 42.81
CA SER A 213 2.40 18.67 43.95
C SER A 213 3.35 19.84 44.28
N LEU A 214 3.47 20.83 43.39
CA LEU A 214 4.36 21.99 43.54
C LEU A 214 3.61 23.29 43.86
N THR A 215 2.27 23.28 43.83
CA THR A 215 1.42 24.37 44.31
C THR A 215 1.07 24.12 45.80
N PRO A 216 1.46 25.02 46.72
CA PRO A 216 1.16 24.90 48.15
C PRO A 216 -0.33 25.10 48.47
#